data_AF-A0A356B1P4-F1
#
_entry.id   AF-A0A356B1P4-F1
#
_cell.length_a   1.000
_cell.length_b   1.000
_cell.length_c   1.000
_cell.angle_alpha   90.00
_cell.angle_beta   90.00
_cell.angle_gamma   90.00
#
_symmetry.space_group_name_H-M   'P 1'
#
loop_
_entity.id
_entity.type
_entity.pdbx_description
1 polymer ?
#
loop_
_entity_poly.entity_id
_entity_poly.type
_entity_poly.pdbx_seq_one_letter_code
_entity_poly.pdbx_strand_id
1 'polypeptide(L)'
;MRFFLCSKKLYGVVEGMIRSKNGLQSIRNDLLGGLTAAVVALPLALAFGIASGAGALAGLYASIFGGLVAAVFGGCGVQITGPTGAMIAVLTLVVSEHGIGGMLLTGALAGFMQVLLGLFRLGAFVRYLPRSVVAGFTNGVAILFFMTAVGDALNEILITVITVVVIVIALRFFKKIPESLLGLVAGLLVNEIFIHSPHLVGDIAFKMPQLSVGIMPFEKISTLLMPALTICLLGSISSLLSAEVTDG
;
A
#
# COMPACT_ATOMS: atom_id res chain seq x y z
N MET A 1 12.04 -8.59 -4.46
CA MET A 1 12.41 -9.08 -5.82
C MET A 1 13.80 -8.67 -6.35
N ARG A 2 14.66 -8.04 -5.53
CA ARG A 2 16.14 -8.18 -5.61
C ARG A 2 16.65 -9.19 -4.57
N PHE A 3 15.96 -10.33 -4.43
CA PHE A 3 16.22 -11.30 -3.35
C PHE A 3 17.62 -11.95 -3.43
N PHE A 4 18.29 -11.89 -4.59
CA PHE A 4 19.58 -12.55 -4.81
C PHE A 4 20.77 -11.62 -5.08
N LEU A 5 20.64 -10.32 -4.80
CA LEU A 5 21.80 -9.46 -4.50
C LEU A 5 22.11 -9.48 -2.98
N CYS A 6 21.75 -10.57 -2.31
CA CYS A 6 22.03 -10.86 -0.90
C CYS A 6 23.53 -10.76 -0.54
N SER A 7 24.45 -10.95 -1.49
CA SER A 7 25.89 -10.77 -1.23
C SER A 7 26.31 -9.30 -1.12
N LYS A 8 25.62 -8.36 -1.79
CA LYS A 8 25.92 -6.91 -1.70
C LYS A 8 25.09 -6.16 -0.65
N LYS A 9 24.10 -6.79 -0.01
CA LYS A 9 23.18 -6.11 0.91
C LYS A 9 23.80 -5.83 2.28
N LEU A 10 24.63 -6.74 2.80
CA LEU A 10 25.46 -6.43 3.96
C LEU A 10 26.51 -5.37 3.58
N TYR A 11 27.15 -5.52 2.42
CA TYR A 11 28.17 -4.58 1.94
C TYR A 11 27.66 -3.17 1.64
N GLY A 12 26.44 -2.98 1.13
CA GLY A 12 25.90 -1.66 0.76
C GLY A 12 25.30 -0.87 1.93
N VAL A 13 24.72 -1.56 2.92
CA VAL A 13 24.27 -0.93 4.17
C VAL A 13 25.47 -0.63 5.08
N VAL A 14 26.46 -1.53 5.10
CA VAL A 14 27.75 -1.31 5.76
C VAL A 14 28.58 -0.26 5.01
N GLU A 15 28.63 -0.24 3.67
CA GLU A 15 29.26 0.84 2.88
C GLU A 15 28.50 2.16 3.02
N GLY A 16 27.17 2.18 3.13
CA GLY A 16 26.42 3.42 3.41
C GLY A 16 26.74 3.99 4.78
N MET A 17 26.88 3.12 5.79
CA MET A 17 27.38 3.49 7.12
C MET A 17 28.88 3.85 7.14
N ILE A 18 29.71 3.24 6.28
CA ILE A 18 31.16 3.50 6.19
C ILE A 18 31.48 4.72 5.30
N ARG A 19 30.63 5.04 4.31
CA ARG A 19 30.83 6.12 3.31
C ARG A 19 30.15 7.42 3.73
N SER A 20 29.21 7.38 4.69
CA SER A 20 28.79 8.59 5.41
C SER A 20 29.82 8.88 6.50
N LYS A 21 30.53 10.00 6.38
CA LYS A 21 31.46 10.50 7.41
C LYS A 21 30.78 10.74 8.78
N ASN A 22 29.45 10.61 8.90
CA ASN A 22 28.68 10.75 10.15
C ASN A 22 27.48 9.76 10.19
N GLY A 23 27.64 8.57 10.79
CA GLY A 23 26.55 7.59 10.95
C GLY A 23 25.31 8.13 11.67
N LEU A 24 25.47 9.11 12.55
CA LEU A 24 24.38 9.76 13.29
C LEU A 24 23.45 10.59 12.39
N GLN A 25 23.97 11.16 11.28
CA GLN A 25 23.16 11.94 10.33
C GLN A 25 22.29 11.04 9.45
N SER A 26 22.75 9.83 9.10
CA SER A 26 21.94 8.86 8.35
C SER A 26 20.75 8.38 9.18
N ILE A 27 20.99 7.97 10.43
CA ILE A 27 19.93 7.50 11.33
C ILE A 27 18.85 8.59 11.52
N ARG A 28 19.26 9.84 11.69
CA ARG A 28 18.32 10.96 11.82
C ARG A 28 17.49 11.14 10.55
N ASN A 29 18.11 11.07 9.37
CA ASN A 29 17.40 11.22 8.10
C ASN A 29 16.47 10.04 7.81
N ASP A 30 16.90 8.81 8.10
CA ASP A 30 16.10 7.60 7.94
C ASP A 30 14.90 7.60 8.90
N LEU A 31 15.10 8.05 10.15
CA LEU A 31 14.02 8.17 11.12
C LEU A 31 13.01 9.25 10.73
N LEU A 32 13.47 10.42 10.30
CA LEU A 32 12.59 11.50 9.83
C LEU A 32 11.82 11.08 8.57
N GLY A 33 12.50 10.44 7.61
CA GLY A 33 11.88 9.89 6.40
C GLY A 33 10.82 8.84 6.74
N GLY A 34 11.17 7.86 7.58
CA GLY A 34 10.25 6.82 8.05
C GLY A 34 9.03 7.39 8.79
N LEU A 35 9.22 8.39 9.64
CA LEU A 35 8.12 9.05 10.35
C LEU A 35 7.17 9.76 9.39
N THR A 36 7.70 10.52 8.43
CA THR A 36 6.86 11.19 7.42
C THR A 36 6.10 10.18 6.55
N ALA A 37 6.75 9.08 6.15
CA ALA A 37 6.13 8.00 5.41
C ALA A 37 4.99 7.34 6.20
N ALA A 38 5.21 7.06 7.49
CA ALA A 38 4.19 6.46 8.35
C ALA A 38 2.95 7.37 8.47
N VAL A 39 3.17 8.68 8.64
CA VAL A 39 2.11 9.68 8.72
C VAL A 39 1.27 9.75 7.44
N VAL A 40 1.88 9.59 6.27
CA VAL A 40 1.18 9.57 4.97
C VAL A 40 0.48 8.23 4.70
N ALA A 41 1.08 7.12 5.16
CA ALA A 41 0.56 5.78 4.93
C ALA A 41 -0.67 5.47 5.81
N LEU A 42 -0.79 6.09 6.99
CA LEU A 42 -1.85 5.79 7.96
C LEU A 42 -3.27 6.02 7.39
N PRO A 43 -3.61 7.19 6.80
CA PRO A 43 -4.94 7.41 6.23
C PRO A 43 -5.22 6.47 5.05
N LEU A 44 -4.20 6.22 4.22
CA LEU A 44 -4.30 5.37 3.05
C LEU A 44 -4.62 3.92 3.46
N ALA A 45 -3.91 3.40 4.46
CA ALA A 45 -4.11 2.05 5.00
C ALA A 45 -5.53 1.86 5.55
N LEU A 46 -6.04 2.85 6.29
CA LEU A 46 -7.40 2.82 6.84
C LEU A 46 -8.46 2.81 5.74
N ALA A 47 -8.36 3.74 4.79
CA ALA A 47 -9.30 3.85 3.67
C ALA A 47 -9.35 2.56 2.85
N PHE A 48 -8.18 1.99 2.58
CA PHE A 48 -8.04 0.75 1.82
C PHE A 48 -8.53 -0.50 2.55
N GLY A 49 -8.33 -0.57 3.88
CA GLY A 49 -8.92 -1.62 4.71
C GLY A 49 -10.45 -1.60 4.66
N ILE A 50 -11.06 -0.41 4.78
CA ILE A 50 -12.52 -0.24 4.70
C ILE A 50 -13.03 -0.57 3.29
N ALA A 51 -12.39 -0.05 2.24
CA ALA A 51 -12.79 -0.28 0.85
C ALA A 51 -12.73 -1.76 0.42
N SER A 52 -11.83 -2.56 1.03
CA SER A 52 -11.78 -4.00 0.80
C SER A 52 -12.93 -4.80 1.44
N GLY A 53 -13.70 -4.19 2.35
CA GLY A 53 -14.71 -4.88 3.17
C GLY A 53 -14.14 -5.66 4.36
N ALA A 54 -12.82 -5.68 4.55
CA ALA A 54 -12.15 -6.35 5.67
C ALA A 54 -12.05 -5.48 6.94
N GLY A 55 -12.30 -4.17 6.82
CA GLY A 55 -12.28 -3.20 7.90
C GLY A 55 -10.95 -2.45 8.06
N ALA A 56 -11.00 -1.33 8.77
CA ALA A 56 -9.88 -0.40 8.97
C ALA A 56 -8.64 -1.07 9.59
N LEU A 57 -8.84 -1.95 10.59
CA LEU A 57 -7.75 -2.68 11.26
C LEU A 57 -6.98 -3.60 10.31
N ALA A 58 -7.66 -4.23 9.34
CA ALA A 58 -7.01 -5.14 8.40
C ALA A 58 -5.99 -4.38 7.53
N GLY A 59 -6.34 -3.18 7.07
CA GLY A 59 -5.43 -2.33 6.29
C GLY A 59 -4.24 -1.80 7.10
N LEU A 60 -4.47 -1.44 8.37
CA LEU A 60 -3.38 -1.09 9.30
C LEU A 60 -2.43 -2.27 9.54
N TYR A 61 -2.94 -3.47 9.83
CA TYR A 61 -2.11 -4.66 10.01
C TYR A 61 -1.36 -5.04 8.74
N ALA A 62 -1.99 -4.97 7.58
CA ALA A 62 -1.32 -5.20 6.30
C ALA A 62 -0.14 -4.25 6.09
N SER A 63 -0.28 -2.97 6.46
CA SER A 63 0.78 -1.97 6.33
C SER A 63 1.92 -2.17 7.33
N ILE A 64 1.59 -2.44 8.60
CA ILE A 64 2.59 -2.63 9.66
C ILE A 64 3.41 -3.91 9.41
N PHE A 65 2.74 -5.05 9.24
CA PHE A 65 3.42 -6.33 9.05
C PHE A 65 4.04 -6.43 7.65
N GLY A 66 3.35 -5.96 6.61
CA GLY A 66 3.90 -5.92 5.26
C GLY A 66 5.13 -5.01 5.17
N GLY A 67 5.08 -3.83 5.80
CA GLY A 67 6.20 -2.91 5.91
C GLY A 67 7.38 -3.50 6.67
N LEU A 68 7.14 -4.15 7.82
CA LEU A 68 8.20 -4.78 8.62
C LEU A 68 8.87 -5.95 7.88
N VAL A 69 8.07 -6.84 7.27
CA VAL A 69 8.58 -7.96 6.48
C VAL A 69 9.39 -7.44 5.29
N ALA A 70 8.91 -6.40 4.60
CA ALA A 70 9.64 -5.78 3.51
C ALA A 70 10.90 -5.04 3.97
N ALA A 71 10.92 -4.41 5.16
CA ALA A 71 12.10 -3.77 5.69
C ALA A 71 13.22 -4.78 6.02
N VAL A 72 12.84 -5.94 6.58
CA VAL A 72 13.79 -7.00 6.97
C VAL A 72 14.26 -7.83 5.75
N PHE A 73 13.33 -8.24 4.89
CA PHE A 73 13.60 -9.18 3.79
C PHE A 73 13.64 -8.52 2.39
N GLY A 74 13.36 -7.22 2.29
CA GLY A 74 13.21 -6.52 1.02
C GLY A 74 14.53 -6.22 0.30
N GLY A 75 14.39 -5.75 -0.94
CA GLY A 75 15.50 -5.50 -1.87
C GLY A 75 15.97 -4.05 -1.95
N CYS A 76 15.10 -3.08 -1.66
CA CYS A 76 15.38 -1.64 -1.74
C CYS A 76 15.45 -1.02 -0.32
N GLY A 77 16.33 -0.02 -0.11
CA GLY A 77 16.55 0.61 1.20
C GLY A 77 15.58 1.74 1.54
N VAL A 78 14.89 2.30 0.53
CA VAL A 78 14.00 3.47 0.68
C VAL A 78 12.55 3.19 0.28
N GLN A 79 12.24 1.94 -0.05
CA GLN A 79 10.92 1.54 -0.52
C GLN A 79 9.94 1.35 0.64
N ILE A 80 8.81 2.05 0.59
CA ILE A 80 7.71 1.90 1.53
C ILE A 80 6.75 0.84 1.01
N THR A 81 6.36 -0.10 1.88
CA THR A 81 5.43 -1.19 1.52
C THR A 81 4.12 -1.02 2.28
N GLY A 82 3.00 -1.10 1.56
CA GLY A 82 1.66 -1.01 2.11
C GLY A 82 0.61 -1.48 1.10
N PRO A 83 -0.67 -1.55 1.50
CA PRO A 83 -1.76 -1.89 0.61
C PRO A 83 -1.90 -0.84 -0.51
N THR A 84 -2.23 -1.29 -1.72
CA THR A 84 -2.39 -0.43 -2.89
C THR A 84 -3.79 -0.56 -3.48
N GLY A 85 -4.31 0.51 -4.08
CA GLY A 85 -5.62 0.55 -4.77
C GLY A 85 -5.87 -0.62 -5.71
N ALA A 86 -4.88 -0.92 -6.54
CA ALA A 86 -4.97 -2.01 -7.51
C ALA A 86 -5.16 -3.39 -6.84
N MET A 87 -4.52 -3.63 -5.70
CA MET A 87 -4.74 -4.87 -4.94
C MET A 87 -6.14 -4.92 -4.33
N ILE A 88 -6.65 -3.78 -3.87
CA ILE A 88 -7.96 -3.70 -3.22
C ILE A 88 -9.08 -4.04 -4.18
N ALA A 89 -9.01 -3.58 -5.43
CA ALA A 89 -10.00 -3.96 -6.45
C ALA A 89 -10.16 -5.49 -6.56
N VAL A 90 -9.06 -6.24 -6.43
CA VAL A 90 -9.10 -7.71 -6.41
C VAL A 90 -9.58 -8.24 -5.06
N LEU A 91 -9.11 -7.66 -3.95
CA LEU A 91 -9.48 -8.09 -2.60
C LEU A 91 -10.97 -7.88 -2.30
N THR A 92 -11.59 -6.79 -2.76
CA THR A 92 -13.02 -6.53 -2.61
C THR A 92 -13.85 -7.63 -3.27
N LEU A 93 -13.44 -8.08 -4.46
CA LEU A 93 -14.10 -9.21 -5.14
C LEU A 93 -13.95 -10.51 -4.34
N VAL A 94 -12.73 -10.82 -3.87
CA VAL A 94 -12.48 -12.03 -3.05
C VAL A 94 -13.24 -12.00 -1.74
N VAL A 95 -13.32 -10.85 -1.07
CA VAL A 95 -14.10 -10.69 0.18
C VAL A 95 -15.58 -10.89 -0.10
N SER A 96 -16.11 -10.40 -1.23
CA SER A 96 -17.52 -10.57 -1.58
C SER A 96 -17.90 -12.02 -1.89
N GLU A 97 -17.00 -12.81 -2.50
CA GLU A 97 -17.28 -14.18 -2.93
C GLU A 97 -16.86 -15.25 -1.90
N HIS A 98 -15.77 -15.02 -1.16
CA HIS A 98 -15.14 -16.00 -0.28
C HIS A 98 -14.96 -15.50 1.15
N GLY A 99 -15.40 -14.27 1.45
CA GLY A 99 -15.28 -13.65 2.76
C GLY A 99 -13.84 -13.29 3.16
N ILE A 100 -13.69 -12.84 4.41
CA ILE A 100 -12.39 -12.46 4.98
C ILE A 100 -11.42 -13.65 5.04
N GLY A 101 -11.94 -14.86 5.28
CA GLY A 101 -11.13 -16.08 5.25
C GLY A 101 -10.50 -16.35 3.88
N GLY A 102 -11.26 -16.16 2.80
CA GLY A 102 -10.75 -16.25 1.43
C GLY A 102 -9.68 -15.20 1.15
N MET A 103 -9.91 -13.95 1.55
CA MET A 103 -8.94 -12.85 1.41
C MET A 103 -7.59 -13.18 2.06
N LEU A 104 -7.59 -13.69 3.30
CA LEU A 104 -6.37 -14.06 4.00
C LEU A 104 -5.62 -15.20 3.31
N LEU A 105 -6.35 -16.23 2.86
CA LEU A 105 -5.78 -17.36 2.14
C LEU A 105 -5.18 -16.93 0.79
N THR A 106 -5.90 -16.11 0.03
CA THR A 106 -5.40 -15.51 -1.23
C THR A 106 -4.15 -14.68 -1.00
N GLY A 107 -4.11 -13.87 0.06
CA GLY A 107 -2.93 -13.09 0.44
C GLY A 107 -1.73 -13.98 0.77
N ALA A 108 -1.94 -15.06 1.53
CA ALA A 108 -0.89 -16.04 1.84
C ALA A 108 -0.35 -16.73 0.58
N LEU A 109 -1.24 -17.16 -0.32
CA LEU A 109 -0.86 -17.76 -1.61
C LEU A 109 -0.09 -16.78 -2.49
N ALA A 110 -0.56 -15.53 -2.59
CA ALA A 110 0.12 -14.48 -3.36
C ALA A 110 1.53 -14.23 -2.81
N GLY A 111 1.69 -14.13 -1.48
CA GLY A 111 2.99 -13.97 -0.84
C GLY A 111 3.92 -15.16 -1.07
N PHE A 112 3.40 -16.38 -0.99
CA PHE A 112 4.15 -17.60 -1.32
C PHE A 112 4.62 -17.59 -2.77
N MET A 113 3.74 -17.24 -3.71
CA MET A 113 4.09 -17.08 -5.13
C MET A 113 5.15 -15.99 -5.32
N GLN A 114 5.06 -14.85 -4.63
CA GLN A 114 6.07 -13.78 -4.70
C GLN A 114 7.45 -14.24 -4.21
N VAL A 115 7.49 -15.06 -3.15
CA VAL A 115 8.74 -15.68 -2.67
C VAL A 115 9.32 -16.61 -3.74
N LEU A 116 8.48 -17.45 -4.37
CA LEU A 116 8.91 -18.30 -5.48
C LEU A 116 9.45 -17.50 -6.66
N LEU A 117 8.73 -16.46 -7.11
CA LEU A 117 9.21 -15.57 -8.18
C LEU A 117 10.54 -14.90 -7.81
N GLY A 118 10.73 -14.55 -6.53
CA GLY A 118 11.98 -14.04 -5.98
C GLY A 118 13.12 -15.06 -6.03
N LEU A 119 12.85 -16.32 -5.70
CA LEU A 119 13.81 -17.43 -5.73
C LEU A 119 14.26 -17.74 -7.17
N PHE A 120 13.32 -17.75 -8.12
CA PHE A 120 13.61 -17.91 -9.55
C PHE A 120 14.23 -16.68 -10.21
N ARG A 121 14.47 -15.60 -9.45
CA ARG A 121 15.07 -14.33 -9.93
C ARG A 121 14.29 -13.68 -11.09
N LEU A 122 12.98 -13.88 -11.15
CA LEU A 122 12.13 -13.34 -12.21
C LEU A 122 11.99 -11.80 -12.15
N GLY A 123 12.39 -11.18 -11.05
CA GLY A 123 12.48 -9.71 -10.94
C GLY A 123 13.49 -9.05 -11.88
N ALA A 124 14.48 -9.81 -12.40
CA ALA A 124 15.44 -9.28 -13.36
C ALA A 124 14.82 -8.89 -14.71
N PHE A 125 13.65 -9.47 -15.04
CA PHE A 125 12.97 -9.24 -16.33
C PHE A 125 12.41 -7.82 -16.49
N VAL A 126 12.29 -7.06 -15.39
CA VAL A 126 11.79 -5.67 -15.41
C VAL A 126 12.64 -4.75 -16.25
N ARG A 127 13.95 -5.01 -16.32
CA ARG A 127 14.87 -4.20 -17.16
C ARG A 127 14.55 -4.29 -18.65
N TYR A 128 13.78 -5.30 -19.07
CA TYR A 128 13.34 -5.46 -20.45
C TYR A 128 11.94 -4.88 -20.70
N LEU A 129 11.28 -4.31 -19.68
CA LEU A 129 9.98 -3.66 -19.87
C LEU A 129 10.16 -2.36 -20.67
N PRO A 130 9.50 -2.22 -21.83
CA PRO A 130 9.55 -0.97 -22.57
C PRO A 130 8.87 0.15 -21.77
N ARG A 131 9.35 1.38 -21.92
CA ARG A 131 8.78 2.55 -21.23
C ARG A 131 7.27 2.71 -21.44
N SER A 132 6.75 2.27 -22.57
CA SER A 132 5.31 2.26 -22.88
C SER A 132 4.49 1.40 -21.92
N VAL A 133 5.03 0.26 -21.44
CA VAL A 133 4.32 -0.61 -20.49
C VAL A 133 4.31 0.00 -19.10
N VAL A 134 5.42 0.62 -18.69
CA VAL A 134 5.49 1.32 -17.40
C VAL A 134 4.51 2.49 -17.36
N ALA A 135 4.51 3.33 -18.39
CA ALA A 135 3.58 4.45 -18.52
C ALA A 135 2.11 3.98 -18.62
N GLY A 136 1.86 2.88 -19.34
CA GLY A 136 0.53 2.27 -19.43
C GLY A 136 0.03 1.77 -18.08
N PHE A 137 0.89 1.10 -17.29
CA PHE A 137 0.55 0.63 -15.96
C PHE A 137 0.25 1.80 -15.00
N THR A 138 1.07 2.85 -14.98
CA THR A 138 0.83 4.02 -14.13
C THR A 138 -0.46 4.74 -14.50
N ASN A 139 -0.72 4.93 -15.80
CA ASN A 139 -1.98 5.53 -16.27
C ASN A 139 -3.18 4.63 -15.94
N GLY A 140 -3.05 3.31 -16.11
CA GLY A 140 -4.09 2.34 -15.78
C GLY A 140 -4.45 2.35 -14.29
N VAL A 141 -3.45 2.38 -13.41
CA VAL A 141 -3.68 2.51 -11.96
C VAL A 141 -4.36 3.83 -11.62
N ALA A 142 -3.95 4.96 -12.23
CA ALA A 142 -4.59 6.26 -12.02
C ALA A 142 -6.07 6.25 -12.46
N ILE A 143 -6.37 5.67 -13.62
CA ILE A 143 -7.75 5.54 -14.12
C ILE A 143 -8.55 4.62 -13.20
N LEU A 144 -7.99 3.50 -12.75
CA LEU A 144 -8.66 2.58 -11.83
C LEU A 144 -9.04 3.30 -10.53
N PHE A 145 -8.11 4.04 -9.92
CA PHE A 145 -8.37 4.86 -8.74
C PHE A 145 -9.49 5.86 -8.95
N PHE A 146 -9.47 6.56 -10.09
CA PHE A 146 -10.52 7.50 -10.43
C PHE A 146 -11.87 6.79 -10.56
N MET A 147 -11.95 5.69 -11.31
CA MET A 147 -13.20 4.94 -11.50
C MET A 147 -13.76 4.41 -10.20
N THR A 148 -12.92 3.90 -9.29
CA THR A 148 -13.38 3.42 -7.98
C THR A 148 -13.92 4.55 -7.10
N ALA A 149 -13.38 5.77 -7.23
CA ALA A 149 -13.84 6.92 -6.45
C ALA A 149 -15.08 7.62 -7.05
N VAL A 150 -15.37 7.44 -8.34
CA VAL A 150 -16.49 8.10 -9.03
C VAL A 150 -17.84 7.72 -8.43
N GLY A 151 -18.04 6.46 -8.04
CA GLY A 151 -19.30 6.01 -7.43
C GLY A 151 -19.62 6.79 -6.15
N ASP A 152 -18.65 6.86 -5.24
CA ASP A 152 -18.77 7.60 -3.98
C ASP A 152 -18.93 9.11 -4.22
N ALA A 153 -18.20 9.66 -5.20
CA ALA A 153 -18.27 11.07 -5.56
C ALA A 153 -19.65 11.49 -6.09
N LEU A 154 -20.35 10.62 -6.83
CA LEU A 154 -21.68 10.90 -7.36
C LEU A 154 -22.79 10.78 -6.30
N ASN A 155 -22.59 9.93 -5.28
CA ASN A 155 -23.54 9.83 -4.16
C ASN A 155 -23.47 11.07 -3.26
N GLU A 156 -22.27 11.63 -3.08
CA GLU A 156 -22.00 12.76 -2.17
C GLU A 156 -21.39 13.97 -2.92
N ILE A 157 -22.08 14.46 -3.95
CA ILE A 157 -21.57 15.52 -4.86
C ILE A 157 -21.17 16.79 -4.11
N LEU A 158 -21.99 17.23 -3.17
CA LEU A 158 -21.74 18.47 -2.42
C LEU A 158 -20.47 18.35 -1.57
N ILE A 159 -20.28 17.21 -0.90
CA ILE A 159 -19.08 16.92 -0.10
C ILE A 159 -17.85 16.86 -1.01
N THR A 160 -17.97 16.19 -2.15
CA THR A 160 -16.87 16.05 -3.11
C THR A 160 -16.42 17.41 -3.66
N VAL A 161 -17.34 18.29 -4.03
CA VAL A 161 -16.99 19.63 -4.53
C VAL A 161 -16.31 20.46 -3.43
N ILE A 162 -16.85 20.46 -2.22
CA ILE A 162 -16.26 21.20 -1.09
C ILE A 162 -14.86 20.66 -0.77
N THR A 163 -14.71 19.35 -0.63
CA THR A 163 -13.42 18.71 -0.31
C THR A 163 -12.38 18.98 -1.39
N VAL A 164 -12.74 18.87 -2.67
CA VAL A 164 -11.83 19.20 -3.79
C VAL A 164 -11.39 20.66 -3.73
N VAL A 165 -12.32 21.61 -3.52
CA VAL A 165 -11.98 23.04 -3.40
C VAL A 165 -11.04 23.28 -2.22
N VAL A 166 -11.34 22.71 -1.05
CA VAL A 166 -10.50 22.85 0.14
C VAL A 166 -9.12 22.24 -0.08
N ILE A 167 -9.03 21.06 -0.69
CA ILE A 167 -7.74 20.43 -1.03
C ILE A 167 -6.93 21.33 -1.97
N VAL A 168 -7.53 21.85 -3.05
CA VAL A 168 -6.85 22.74 -4.01
C VAL A 168 -6.33 24.01 -3.32
N ILE A 169 -7.14 24.61 -2.44
CA ILE A 169 -6.72 25.78 -1.66
C ILE A 169 -5.60 25.41 -0.68
N ALA A 170 -5.76 24.32 0.06
CA ALA A 170 -4.77 23.86 1.04
C ALA A 170 -3.42 23.57 0.38
N LEU A 171 -3.40 22.92 -0.79
CA LEU A 171 -2.19 22.65 -1.57
C LEU A 171 -1.51 23.95 -2.06
N ARG A 172 -2.27 25.02 -2.27
CA ARG A 172 -1.73 26.33 -2.66
C ARG A 172 -0.98 27.01 -1.51
N PHE A 173 -1.47 26.87 -0.27
CA PHE A 173 -0.90 27.55 0.91
C PHE A 173 0.12 26.71 1.68
N PHE A 174 -0.04 25.38 1.75
CA PHE A 174 0.75 24.49 2.61
C PHE A 174 1.61 23.50 1.82
N LYS A 175 2.58 23.99 1.03
CA LYS A 175 3.47 23.16 0.19
C LYS A 175 4.39 22.18 0.96
N LYS A 176 4.47 22.27 2.29
CA LYS A 176 5.34 21.42 3.13
C LYS A 176 4.62 20.26 3.79
N ILE A 177 3.28 20.26 3.80
CA ILE A 177 2.48 19.26 4.52
C ILE A 177 1.96 18.25 3.49
N PRO A 178 1.97 16.94 3.79
CA PRO A 178 1.44 15.93 2.88
C PRO A 178 -0.03 16.15 2.55
N GLU A 179 -0.38 15.96 1.28
CA GLU A 179 -1.73 16.17 0.75
C GLU A 179 -2.77 15.25 1.40
N SER A 180 -2.40 14.00 1.71
CA SER A 180 -3.31 13.04 2.35
C SER A 180 -3.75 13.49 3.74
N LEU A 181 -2.86 14.17 4.47
CA LEU A 181 -3.13 14.64 5.82
C LEU A 181 -3.96 15.92 5.81
N LEU A 182 -3.66 16.84 4.89
CA LEU A 182 -4.50 18.02 4.65
C LEU A 182 -5.91 17.61 4.23
N GLY A 183 -6.04 16.64 3.33
CA GLY A 183 -7.33 16.11 2.90
C GLY A 183 -8.14 15.51 4.05
N LEU A 184 -7.49 14.72 4.93
CA LEU A 184 -8.14 14.14 6.10
C LEU A 184 -8.65 15.22 7.08
N VAL A 185 -7.79 16.18 7.44
CA VAL A 185 -8.15 17.26 8.37
C VAL A 185 -9.25 18.14 7.79
N ALA A 186 -9.14 18.49 6.50
CA ALA A 186 -10.16 19.25 5.79
C ALA A 186 -11.51 18.51 5.76
N GLY A 187 -11.50 17.22 5.42
CA GLY A 187 -12.70 16.39 5.39
C GLY A 187 -13.37 16.30 6.76
N LEU A 188 -12.57 16.14 7.83
CA LEU A 188 -13.08 16.12 9.20
C LEU A 188 -13.73 17.45 9.60
N LEU A 189 -13.06 18.58 9.32
CA LEU A 189 -13.60 19.91 9.63
C LEU A 189 -14.89 20.20 8.86
N VAL A 190 -14.96 19.82 7.59
CA VAL A 190 -16.18 19.96 6.78
C VAL A 190 -17.30 19.09 7.33
N ASN A 191 -16.99 17.85 7.75
CA ASN A 191 -17.97 16.95 8.33
C ASN A 191 -18.57 17.51 9.62
N GLU A 192 -17.71 17.96 10.53
CA GLU A 192 -18.10 18.47 11.85
C GLU A 192 -18.92 19.77 11.73
N ILE A 193 -18.55 20.69 10.83
CA ILE A 193 -19.18 22.01 10.73
C ILE A 193 -20.50 21.96 9.94
N PHE A 194 -20.58 21.15 8.88
CA PHE A 194 -21.71 21.21 7.94
C PHE A 194 -22.65 20.00 7.99
N ILE A 195 -22.17 18.79 8.28
CA ILE A 195 -22.87 17.55 7.86
C ILE A 195 -23.29 16.68 9.04
N HIS A 196 -22.46 16.58 10.09
CA HIS A 196 -22.71 15.70 11.24
C HIS A 196 -23.01 14.25 10.81
N SER A 197 -22.23 13.70 9.88
CA SER A 197 -22.50 12.34 9.36
C SER A 197 -22.26 11.29 10.46
N PRO A 198 -23.12 10.27 10.60
CA PRO A 198 -22.96 9.23 11.61
C PRO A 198 -21.89 8.18 11.29
N HIS A 199 -21.29 8.21 10.08
CA HIS A 199 -20.27 7.26 9.63
C HIS A 199 -18.89 7.59 10.20
N LEU A 200 -18.75 7.61 11.53
CA LEU A 200 -17.43 7.52 12.15
C LEU A 200 -16.86 6.12 11.91
N VAL A 201 -15.55 6.04 11.70
CA VAL A 201 -14.79 4.76 11.56
C VAL A 201 -14.92 3.85 12.80
N GLY A 202 -15.67 4.28 13.84
CA GLY A 202 -15.90 3.53 15.07
C GLY A 202 -14.63 3.42 15.90
N ASP A 203 -14.76 2.84 17.09
CA ASP A 203 -13.60 2.58 17.93
C ASP A 203 -12.71 1.51 17.30
N ILE A 204 -11.49 1.91 16.98
CA ILE A 204 -10.43 1.01 16.50
C ILE A 204 -9.81 0.35 17.74
N ALA A 205 -10.45 -0.70 18.24
CA ALA A 205 -9.90 -1.48 19.34
C ALA A 205 -8.70 -2.30 18.85
N PHE A 206 -7.49 -1.76 19.03
CA PHE A 206 -6.25 -2.47 18.73
C PHE A 206 -6.13 -3.72 19.62
N LYS A 207 -6.44 -4.88 19.03
CA LYS A 207 -6.19 -6.21 19.62
C LYS A 207 -5.06 -6.87 18.85
N MET A 208 -4.11 -7.49 19.55
CA MET A 208 -3.06 -8.25 18.86
C MET A 208 -3.67 -9.19 17.81
N PRO A 209 -3.12 -9.21 16.58
CA PRO A 209 -3.66 -10.04 15.52
C PRO A 209 -3.55 -11.50 15.94
N GLN A 210 -4.69 -12.17 16.03
CA GLN A 210 -4.75 -13.61 16.27
C GLN A 210 -4.65 -14.33 14.93
N LEU A 211 -3.91 -15.43 14.92
CA LEU A 211 -3.73 -16.24 13.71
C LEU A 211 -5.04 -16.98 13.40
N SER A 212 -5.85 -16.41 12.51
CA SER A 212 -7.17 -16.95 12.15
C SER A 212 -7.09 -18.01 11.05
N VAL A 213 -6.33 -19.09 11.28
CA VAL A 213 -6.22 -20.19 10.29
C VAL A 213 -7.54 -20.95 10.13
N GLY A 214 -8.37 -20.99 11.18
CA GLY A 214 -9.64 -21.74 11.20
C GLY A 214 -10.74 -21.20 10.28
N ILE A 215 -10.66 -19.94 9.83
CA ILE A 215 -11.64 -19.34 8.90
C ILE A 215 -11.24 -19.48 7.43
N MET A 216 -10.05 -20.00 7.13
CA MET A 216 -9.53 -20.05 5.76
C MET A 216 -10.18 -21.22 4.97
N PRO A 217 -10.84 -20.95 3.83
CA PRO A 217 -11.52 -21.98 3.04
C PRO A 217 -10.52 -22.75 2.17
N PHE A 218 -9.76 -23.67 2.78
CA PHE A 218 -8.77 -24.51 2.08
C PHE A 218 -9.37 -25.35 0.95
N GLU A 219 -10.66 -25.66 1.03
CA GLU A 219 -11.40 -26.38 -0.02
C GLU A 219 -11.46 -25.60 -1.34
N LYS A 220 -11.47 -24.26 -1.28
CA LYS A 220 -11.62 -23.38 -2.44
C LYS A 220 -10.29 -22.89 -3.04
N ILE A 221 -9.17 -23.52 -2.68
CA ILE A 221 -7.82 -23.08 -3.06
C ILE A 221 -7.64 -22.94 -4.58
N SER A 222 -8.27 -23.81 -5.37
CA SER A 222 -8.23 -23.77 -6.84
C SER A 222 -8.87 -22.50 -7.40
N THR A 223 -9.98 -22.05 -6.82
CA THR A 223 -10.68 -20.82 -7.24
C THR A 223 -9.92 -19.56 -6.82
N LEU A 224 -9.16 -19.63 -5.72
CA LEU A 224 -8.36 -18.51 -5.20
C LEU A 224 -7.01 -18.35 -5.91
N LEU A 225 -6.60 -19.32 -6.73
CA LEU A 225 -5.31 -19.32 -7.40
C LEU A 225 -5.19 -18.17 -8.41
N MET A 226 -6.25 -17.89 -9.18
CA MET A 226 -6.25 -16.81 -10.16
C MET A 226 -6.23 -15.41 -9.52
N PRO A 227 -7.05 -15.12 -8.47
CA PRO A 227 -6.89 -13.90 -7.67
C PRO A 227 -5.51 -13.78 -7.02
N ALA A 228 -4.97 -14.87 -6.46
CA ALA A 228 -3.66 -14.86 -5.81
C ALA A 228 -2.53 -14.54 -6.80
N LEU A 229 -2.58 -15.12 -8.00
CA LEU A 229 -1.64 -14.84 -9.08
C LEU A 229 -1.73 -13.37 -9.50
N THR A 230 -2.94 -12.85 -9.65
CA THR A 230 -3.17 -11.43 -9.98
C THR A 230 -2.54 -10.51 -8.94
N ILE A 231 -2.80 -10.74 -7.65
CA ILE A 231 -2.22 -9.94 -6.55
C ILE A 231 -0.70 -10.10 -6.51
N CYS A 232 -0.19 -11.31 -6.70
CA CYS A 232 1.23 -11.60 -6.77
C CYS A 232 1.92 -10.77 -7.87
N LEU A 233 1.36 -10.75 -9.08
CA LEU A 233 1.89 -9.99 -10.22
C LEU A 233 1.76 -8.49 -10.03
N LEU A 234 0.60 -7.98 -9.60
CA LEU A 234 0.39 -6.55 -9.31
C LEU A 234 1.37 -6.05 -8.25
N GLY A 235 1.58 -6.82 -7.18
CA GLY A 235 2.54 -6.49 -6.13
C GLY A 235 3.99 -6.56 -6.61
N SER A 236 4.31 -7.55 -7.43
CA SER A 236 5.64 -7.69 -8.03
C SER A 236 5.97 -6.50 -8.94
N ILE A 237 5.07 -6.16 -9.86
CA ILE A 237 5.25 -5.06 -10.82
C ILE A 237 5.35 -3.72 -10.09
N SER A 238 4.42 -3.41 -9.19
CA SER A 238 4.44 -2.14 -8.44
C SER A 238 5.70 -1.99 -7.57
N SER A 239 6.14 -3.08 -6.92
CA SER A 239 7.37 -3.08 -6.15
C SER A 239 8.60 -2.82 -7.03
N LEU A 240 8.63 -3.40 -8.23
CA LEU A 240 9.75 -3.26 -9.16
C LEU A 240 9.81 -1.87 -9.79
N LEU A 241 8.67 -1.30 -10.19
CA LEU A 241 8.62 0.06 -10.74
C LEU A 241 8.99 1.10 -9.68
N SER A 242 8.55 0.91 -8.43
CA SER A 242 8.94 1.79 -7.33
C SER A 242 10.45 1.69 -7.06
N ALA A 243 11.03 0.49 -7.16
CA ALA A 243 12.47 0.30 -7.00
C ALA A 243 13.27 1.00 -8.11
N GLU A 244 12.81 0.93 -9.37
CA GLU A 244 13.47 1.59 -10.50
C GLU A 244 13.48 3.12 -10.36
N VAL A 245 12.38 3.71 -9.87
CA VAL A 245 12.30 5.16 -9.60
C VAL A 245 13.23 5.56 -8.45
N THR A 246 13.46 4.69 -7.46
CA THR A 246 14.37 4.98 -6.35
C THR A 246 15.85 4.76 -6.66
N ASP A 247 16.16 3.98 -7.69
CA ASP A 247 17.54 3.71 -8.14
C ASP A 247 18.05 4.71 -9.19
N GLY A 248 17.15 5.55 -9.74
CA GLY A 248 17.42 6.51 -10.82
C GLY A 248 17.81 7.92 -10.38
#